data_AF-A0A520RMZ5-F1
#
_entry.id   AF-A0A520RMZ5-F1
#
_cell.length_a   1.000
_cell.length_b   1.000
_cell.length_c   1.000
_cell.angle_alpha   90.00
_cell.angle_beta   90.00
_cell.angle_gamma   90.00
#
_symmetry.space_group_name_H-M   'P 1'
#
loop_
_entity.id
_entity.type
_entity.pdbx_description
1 polymer ?
#
loop_
_entity_poly.entity_id
_entity_poly.type
_entity_poly.pdbx_seq_one_letter_code
_entity_poly.pdbx_strand_id
1 'polypeptide(L)'
;SGGYMMACVGDEIIAAPFAILGSIGVVAQLPNFHRLLKKNDIDFEMHTAGEYKRTLTIFGENTDKAREKFQADIDDIHMLFKDFVSSNRPVVAIDEVGTGEFWFGQRALEKNLADRLCTSDSFLVEHLEGYDLIEVRYRAKRSWQEKLSLAAEMAVERGFRRLLKSERDQQFL
;
A
#
# COMPACT_ATOMS: atom_id res chain seq x y z
N SER A 1 -3.73 -9.32 1.42
CA SER A 1 -2.27 -9.38 1.28
C SER A 1 -1.64 -8.57 2.39
N GLY A 2 -0.59 -7.77 2.15
CA GLY A 2 0.14 -7.05 3.19
C GLY A 2 -0.73 -6.15 4.10
N GLY A 3 -1.80 -5.55 3.58
CA GLY A 3 -2.77 -4.81 4.40
C GLY A 3 -3.42 -5.67 5.49
N TYR A 4 -3.78 -6.91 5.16
CA TYR A 4 -4.34 -7.84 6.14
C TYR A 4 -3.29 -8.34 7.13
N MET A 5 -2.05 -8.55 6.67
CA MET A 5 -0.92 -8.86 7.55
C MET A 5 -0.75 -7.77 8.62
N MET A 6 -0.86 -6.49 8.25
CA MET A 6 -0.79 -5.39 9.22
C MET A 6 -2.03 -5.32 10.11
N ALA A 7 -3.23 -5.57 9.58
CA ALA A 7 -4.46 -5.49 10.35
C ALA A 7 -4.61 -6.63 11.38
N CYS A 8 -4.07 -7.81 11.10
CA CYS A 8 -4.32 -9.01 11.91
C CYS A 8 -3.74 -8.99 13.32
N VAL A 9 -2.85 -8.03 13.63
CA VAL A 9 -2.31 -7.83 14.99
C VAL A 9 -3.22 -7.00 15.90
N GLY A 10 -4.26 -6.37 15.34
CA GLY A 10 -5.21 -5.58 16.12
C GLY A 10 -6.13 -6.46 16.95
N ASP A 11 -6.57 -5.94 18.11
CA ASP A 11 -7.52 -6.63 18.99
C ASP A 11 -8.89 -6.84 18.32
N GLU A 12 -9.29 -5.91 17.45
CA GLU A 12 -10.53 -5.95 16.66
C GLU A 12 -10.28 -5.43 15.25
N ILE A 13 -10.81 -6.13 14.24
CA ILE A 13 -10.85 -5.71 12.85
C ILE A 13 -12.27 -5.30 12.48
N ILE A 14 -12.46 -4.00 12.30
CA ILE A 14 -13.71 -3.42 11.82
C ILE A 14 -13.59 -3.16 10.32
N ALA A 15 -14.58 -3.61 9.55
CA ALA A 15 -14.59 -3.49 8.09
C ALA A 15 -15.91 -2.88 7.58
N ALA A 16 -15.83 -2.01 6.57
CA ALA A 16 -17.05 -1.61 5.86
C ALA A 16 -17.65 -2.82 5.11
N PRO A 17 -18.97 -2.89 4.90
CA PRO A 17 -19.61 -4.03 4.22
C PRO A 17 -19.03 -4.36 2.83
N PHE A 18 -18.56 -3.33 2.12
CA PHE A 18 -17.95 -3.43 0.78
C PHE A 18 -16.41 -3.40 0.80
N ALA A 19 -15.77 -3.35 1.97
CA ALA A 19 -14.32 -3.43 2.07
C ALA A 19 -13.82 -4.78 1.53
N ILE A 20 -12.64 -4.80 0.94
CA ILE A 20 -12.01 -6.03 0.44
C ILE A 20 -10.96 -6.49 1.46
N LEU A 21 -11.14 -7.70 1.98
CA LEU A 21 -10.27 -8.32 2.96
C LEU A 21 -9.70 -9.65 2.44
N GLY A 22 -8.74 -10.21 3.18
CA GLY A 22 -8.07 -11.45 2.82
C GLY A 22 -6.92 -11.19 1.87
N SER A 23 -6.89 -11.90 0.73
CA SER A 23 -5.74 -12.00 -0.17
C SER A 23 -4.50 -12.47 0.59
N ILE A 24 -4.69 -13.49 1.43
CA ILE A 24 -3.61 -14.13 2.18
C ILE A 24 -2.90 -15.07 1.22
N GLY A 25 -1.80 -14.60 0.67
CA GLY A 25 -1.07 -15.26 -0.40
C GLY A 25 0.10 -14.40 -0.86
N VAL A 26 1.02 -15.03 -1.59
CA VAL A 26 2.24 -14.40 -2.10
C VAL A 26 2.28 -14.61 -3.60
N VAL A 27 2.53 -13.53 -4.34
CA VAL A 27 2.71 -13.59 -5.79
C VAL A 27 3.99 -12.85 -6.15
N ALA A 28 4.77 -13.43 -7.05
CA ALA A 28 5.89 -12.76 -7.67
C ALA A 28 5.78 -12.89 -9.19
N GLN A 29 5.98 -11.77 -9.88
CA GLN A 29 5.93 -11.71 -11.33
C GLN A 29 7.24 -11.11 -11.84
N LEU A 30 7.85 -11.78 -12.82
CA LEU A 30 9.10 -11.31 -13.42
C LEU A 30 9.03 -11.46 -14.94
N PRO A 31 9.00 -10.36 -15.71
CA PRO A 31 9.16 -10.44 -17.14
C PRO A 31 10.60 -10.87 -17.47
N ASN A 32 10.79 -11.70 -18.50
CA ASN A 32 12.11 -12.10 -18.96
C ASN A 32 12.34 -11.67 -20.41
N PHE A 33 13.34 -10.80 -20.60
CA PHE A 33 13.72 -10.23 -21.89
C PHE A 33 14.97 -10.88 -22.49
N HIS A 34 15.50 -11.95 -21.88
CA HIS A 34 16.73 -12.61 -22.34
C HIS A 34 16.67 -12.97 -23.84
N ARG A 35 15.56 -13.55 -24.28
CA ARG A 35 15.36 -13.94 -25.69
C ARG A 35 15.32 -12.72 -26.63
N LEU A 36 14.79 -11.59 -26.17
CA LEU A 36 14.76 -10.36 -26.95
C LEU A 36 16.17 -9.78 -27.10
N LEU A 37 16.94 -9.73 -26.01
CA LEU A 37 18.33 -9.23 -26.04
C LEU A 37 19.20 -10.11 -26.94
N LYS A 38 19.12 -11.44 -26.78
CA LYS A 38 19.84 -12.41 -27.61
C LYS A 38 19.50 -12.30 -29.09
N LYS A 39 18.26 -11.96 -29.45
CA LYS A 39 17.85 -11.74 -30.85
C LYS A 39 18.44 -10.47 -31.47
N ASN A 40 18.80 -9.49 -30.65
CA ASN A 40 19.35 -8.21 -31.10
C ASN A 40 20.86 -8.09 -30.84
N ASP A 41 21.53 -9.21 -30.56
CA ASP A 41 22.97 -9.27 -30.25
C ASP A 41 23.38 -8.31 -29.11
N ILE A 42 22.49 -8.17 -28.11
CA ILE A 42 22.76 -7.39 -26.90
C ILE A 42 23.19 -8.34 -25.78
N ASP A 43 24.44 -8.18 -25.34
CA ASP A 43 24.97 -8.90 -24.19
C ASP A 43 24.57 -8.24 -22.87
N PHE A 44 24.21 -9.06 -21.88
CA PHE A 44 23.93 -8.62 -20.52
C PHE A 44 24.82 -9.38 -19.55
N GLU A 45 25.82 -8.70 -18.98
CA GLU A 45 26.72 -9.28 -18.00
C GLU A 45 26.14 -9.13 -16.58
N MET A 46 26.11 -10.24 -15.83
CA MET A 46 25.65 -10.26 -14.44
C MET A 46 26.70 -10.89 -13.54
N HIS A 47 27.14 -10.14 -12.54
CA HIS A 47 28.03 -10.65 -11.49
C HIS A 47 27.28 -10.72 -10.17
N THR A 48 27.27 -11.88 -9.53
CA THR A 48 26.66 -12.10 -8.21
C THR A 48 27.65 -12.81 -7.31
N ALA A 49 27.52 -12.57 -6.00
CA ALA A 49 28.23 -13.32 -4.98
C ALA A 49 27.29 -14.40 -4.41
N GLY A 50 27.65 -15.68 -4.55
CA GLY A 50 26.83 -16.83 -4.12
C GLY A 50 25.82 -17.29 -5.19
N GLU A 51 25.72 -18.61 -5.36
CA GLU A 51 24.96 -19.29 -6.42
C GLU A 51 23.47 -18.86 -6.47
N TYR A 52 22.86 -18.58 -5.32
CA TYR A 52 21.42 -18.28 -5.20
C TYR A 52 21.10 -16.83 -4.83
N LYS A 53 22.07 -15.90 -4.87
CA LYS A 53 21.80 -14.49 -4.52
C LYS A 53 20.82 -13.81 -5.48
N ARG A 54 20.59 -14.40 -6.66
CA ARG A 54 19.50 -14.04 -7.56
C ARG A 54 18.99 -15.29 -8.28
N THR A 55 17.87 -15.82 -7.80
CA THR A 55 17.27 -17.05 -8.35
C THR A 55 16.68 -16.82 -9.75
N LEU A 56 15.87 -15.78 -9.93
CA LEU A 56 15.35 -15.38 -11.26
C LEU A 56 15.85 -14.00 -11.68
N THR A 57 16.03 -13.82 -12.99
CA THR A 57 16.52 -12.59 -13.61
C THR A 57 15.58 -12.08 -14.71
N ILE A 58 15.61 -10.76 -14.92
CA ILE A 58 14.85 -10.10 -15.99
C ILE A 58 15.57 -10.23 -17.34
N PHE A 59 16.91 -10.19 -17.35
CA PHE A 59 17.71 -10.10 -18.57
C PHE A 59 18.57 -11.34 -18.87
N GLY A 60 18.81 -12.19 -17.87
CA GLY A 60 19.56 -13.44 -18.02
C GLY A 60 18.65 -14.63 -18.32
N GLU A 61 19.28 -15.75 -18.66
CA GLU A 61 18.58 -17.01 -18.83
C GLU A 61 18.16 -17.57 -17.46
N ASN A 62 16.87 -17.83 -17.28
CA ASN A 62 16.35 -18.47 -16.08
C ASN A 62 16.31 -19.99 -16.30
N THR A 63 17.02 -20.74 -15.46
CA THR A 63 17.08 -22.21 -15.50
C THR A 63 15.91 -22.83 -14.71
N ASP A 64 15.64 -24.12 -14.93
CA ASP A 64 14.55 -24.82 -14.21
C ASP A 64 14.85 -24.97 -12.72
N LYS A 65 16.10 -25.31 -12.36
CA LYS A 65 16.57 -25.31 -10.96
C LYS A 65 16.33 -23.98 -10.26
N ALA A 66 16.55 -22.87 -10.97
CA ALA A 66 16.25 -21.53 -10.45
C ALA A 66 14.74 -21.28 -10.27
N ARG A 67 13.91 -21.73 -11.22
CA ARG A 67 12.45 -21.64 -11.07
C ARG A 67 11.95 -22.44 -9.86
N GLU A 68 12.44 -23.66 -9.69
CA GLU A 68 12.09 -24.52 -8.55
C GLU A 68 12.49 -23.89 -7.21
N LYS A 69 13.72 -23.39 -7.10
CA LYS A 69 14.16 -22.71 -5.88
C LYS A 69 13.33 -21.47 -5.57
N PHE A 70 12.98 -20.70 -6.60
CA PHE A 70 12.16 -19.50 -6.43
C PHE A 70 10.72 -19.82 -6.03
N GLN A 71 10.15 -20.91 -6.56
CA GLN A 71 8.85 -21.40 -6.13
C GLN A 71 8.89 -21.82 -4.66
N ALA A 72 9.93 -22.56 -4.24
CA ALA A 72 10.12 -22.91 -2.84
C ALA A 72 10.22 -21.67 -1.94
N ASP A 73 10.92 -20.61 -2.37
CA ASP A 73 10.96 -19.34 -1.64
C ASP A 73 9.57 -18.68 -1.50
N ILE A 74 8.73 -18.73 -2.55
CA ILE A 74 7.36 -18.22 -2.50
C ILE A 74 6.51 -19.04 -1.52
N ASP A 75 6.63 -20.36 -1.56
CA ASP A 75 5.89 -21.28 -0.70
C ASP A 75 6.27 -21.07 0.77
N ASP A 76 7.57 -20.90 1.07
CA ASP A 76 8.08 -20.59 2.41
C ASP A 76 7.51 -19.25 2.93
N ILE A 77 7.52 -18.20 2.11
CA ILE A 77 6.95 -16.90 2.50
C ILE A 77 5.44 -17.02 2.73
N HIS A 78 4.74 -17.81 1.91
CA HIS A 78 3.32 -18.03 2.06
C HIS A 78 3.00 -18.75 3.38
N MET A 79 3.78 -19.79 3.73
CA MET A 79 3.66 -20.46 5.03
C MET A 79 3.89 -19.50 6.19
N LEU A 80 4.95 -18.70 6.15
CA LEU A 80 5.21 -17.69 7.17
C LEU A 80 4.06 -16.68 7.32
N PHE A 81 3.42 -16.30 6.21
CA PHE A 81 2.25 -15.43 6.25
C PHE A 81 1.05 -16.13 6.91
N LYS A 82 0.75 -17.38 6.53
CA LYS A 82 -0.30 -18.18 7.17
C LYS A 82 -0.08 -18.32 8.67
N ASP A 83 1.15 -18.63 9.08
CA ASP A 83 1.52 -18.80 10.49
C ASP A 83 1.36 -17.48 11.27
N PHE A 84 1.77 -16.36 10.66
CA PHE A 84 1.62 -15.04 11.25
C PHE A 84 0.15 -14.69 11.49
N VAL A 85 -0.72 -14.90 10.50
CA VAL A 85 -2.16 -14.66 10.64
C VAL A 85 -2.76 -15.59 11.70
N SER A 86 -2.41 -16.87 11.68
CA SER A 86 -2.95 -17.86 12.63
C SER A 86 -2.56 -17.56 14.07
N SER A 87 -1.33 -17.06 14.28
CA SER A 87 -0.82 -16.72 15.61
C SER A 87 -1.51 -15.49 16.20
N ASN A 88 -1.85 -14.50 15.37
CA ASN A 88 -2.52 -13.28 15.84
C ASN A 88 -4.05 -13.42 15.83
N ARG A 89 -4.63 -14.26 14.96
CA ARG A 89 -6.08 -14.50 14.85
C ARG A 89 -6.41 -15.99 14.82
N PRO A 90 -6.38 -16.69 15.97
CA PRO A 90 -6.68 -18.13 16.06
C PRO A 90 -8.10 -18.51 15.63
N VAL A 91 -9.02 -17.53 15.60
CA VAL A 91 -10.42 -17.71 15.16
C VAL A 91 -10.56 -17.86 13.63
N VAL A 92 -9.53 -17.50 12.88
CA VAL A 92 -9.53 -17.59 11.41
C VAL A 92 -9.13 -19.01 10.99
N ALA A 93 -9.99 -19.66 10.20
CA ALA A 93 -9.69 -20.94 9.58
C ALA A 93 -8.69 -20.75 8.42
N ILE A 94 -7.39 -20.67 8.76
CA ILE A 94 -6.34 -20.23 7.83
C ILE A 94 -6.24 -21.09 6.56
N ASP A 95 -6.52 -22.38 6.65
CA ASP A 95 -6.45 -23.28 5.50
C ASP A 95 -7.55 -23.00 4.46
N GLU A 96 -8.68 -22.42 4.89
CA GLU A 96 -9.76 -22.02 3.98
C GLU A 96 -9.53 -20.65 3.33
N VAL A 97 -8.80 -19.75 4.00
CA VAL A 97 -8.65 -18.35 3.56
C VAL A 97 -7.25 -18.02 3.05
N GLY A 98 -6.27 -18.89 3.28
CA GLY A 98 -4.88 -18.80 2.81
C GLY A 98 -4.69 -19.24 1.36
N THR A 99 -5.69 -19.01 0.49
CA THR A 99 -5.66 -19.40 -0.93
C THR A 99 -5.22 -18.24 -1.84
N GLY A 100 -5.08 -17.03 -1.30
CA GLY A 100 -4.86 -15.80 -2.07
C GLY A 100 -6.14 -15.11 -2.55
N GLU A 101 -7.31 -15.71 -2.34
CA GLU A 101 -8.62 -15.11 -2.66
C GLU A 101 -8.94 -13.92 -1.75
N PHE A 102 -9.90 -13.10 -2.17
CA PHE A 102 -10.39 -11.97 -1.38
C PHE A 102 -11.88 -12.10 -1.10
N TRP A 103 -12.32 -11.45 -0.02
CA TRP A 103 -13.72 -11.45 0.42
C TRP A 103 -14.18 -10.02 0.70
N PHE A 104 -15.40 -9.70 0.27
CA PHE A 104 -16.06 -8.46 0.69
C PHE A 104 -16.43 -8.53 2.17
N GLY A 105 -16.49 -7.38 2.85
CA GLY A 105 -16.72 -7.25 4.30
C GLY A 105 -17.74 -8.21 4.87
N GLN A 106 -18.93 -8.31 4.27
CA GLN A 106 -19.97 -9.25 4.70
C GLN A 106 -19.49 -10.71 4.77
N ARG A 107 -18.85 -11.21 3.70
CA ARG A 107 -18.30 -12.57 3.61
C ARG A 107 -17.03 -12.72 4.42
N ALA A 108 -16.26 -11.64 4.56
CA ALA A 108 -15.06 -11.61 5.38
C ALA A 108 -15.44 -11.82 6.86
N LEU A 109 -16.52 -11.21 7.34
CA LEU A 109 -17.06 -11.45 8.68
C LEU A 109 -17.45 -12.92 8.88
N GLU A 110 -18.14 -13.53 7.91
CA GLU A 110 -18.51 -14.97 7.96
C GLU A 110 -17.29 -15.90 8.04
N LYS A 111 -16.15 -15.47 7.49
CA LYS A 111 -14.86 -16.19 7.50
C LYS A 111 -13.98 -15.81 8.71
N ASN A 112 -14.53 -15.06 9.67
CA ASN A 112 -13.81 -14.46 10.79
C ASN A 112 -12.64 -13.56 10.38
N LEU A 113 -12.57 -13.09 9.12
CA LEU A 113 -11.51 -12.18 8.67
C LEU A 113 -11.72 -10.75 9.17
N ALA A 114 -12.94 -10.38 9.55
CA ALA A 114 -13.29 -9.18 10.31
C ALA A 114 -14.11 -9.60 11.53
N ASP A 115 -14.18 -8.73 12.53
CA ASP A 115 -14.94 -8.95 13.76
C ASP A 115 -16.28 -8.20 13.74
N ARG A 116 -16.33 -7.07 13.04
CA ARG A 116 -17.53 -6.23 12.94
C ARG A 116 -17.64 -5.50 11.61
N LEU A 117 -18.88 -5.30 11.17
CA LEU A 117 -19.18 -4.41 10.05
C LEU A 117 -19.50 -2.99 10.53
N CYS A 118 -18.69 -2.03 10.09
CA CYS A 118 -18.94 -0.60 10.33
C CYS A 118 -18.08 0.24 9.36
N THR A 119 -18.52 1.47 9.07
CA THR A 119 -17.65 2.44 8.38
C THR A 119 -16.84 3.24 9.40
N SER A 120 -15.70 3.79 8.98
CA SER A 120 -14.89 4.67 9.84
C SER A 120 -15.73 5.79 10.46
N ASP A 121 -16.58 6.42 9.67
CA ASP A 121 -17.36 7.58 10.10
C ASP A 121 -18.43 7.17 11.11
N SER A 122 -19.11 6.04 10.87
CA SER A 122 -20.12 5.53 11.80
C SER A 122 -19.47 5.12 13.12
N PHE A 123 -18.30 4.48 13.07
CA PHE A 123 -17.53 4.11 14.26
C PHE A 123 -17.17 5.35 15.10
N LEU A 124 -16.71 6.43 14.46
CA LEU A 124 -16.40 7.68 15.15
C LEU A 124 -17.66 8.31 15.77
N VAL A 125 -18.77 8.35 15.03
CA VAL A 125 -20.05 8.92 15.51
C VAL A 125 -20.57 8.15 16.72
N GLU A 126 -20.51 6.82 16.72
CA GLU A 126 -20.92 5.98 17.86
C GLU A 126 -20.13 6.27 19.15
N HIS A 127 -18.91 6.80 19.04
CA HIS A 127 -18.02 7.06 20.18
C HIS A 127 -17.97 8.53 20.61
N LEU A 128 -18.71 9.43 19.94
CA LEU A 128 -18.73 10.87 20.26
C LEU A 128 -19.21 11.19 21.68
N GLU A 129 -20.13 10.39 22.23
CA GLU A 129 -20.68 10.66 23.56
C GLU A 129 -19.78 10.18 24.71
N GLY A 130 -18.88 9.22 24.43
CA GLY A 130 -18.04 8.58 25.45
C GLY A 130 -16.57 8.98 25.43
N TYR A 131 -16.11 9.64 24.36
CA TYR A 131 -14.69 9.92 24.14
C TYR A 131 -14.47 11.30 23.52
N ASP A 132 -13.34 11.93 23.86
CA ASP A 132 -12.85 13.09 23.14
C ASP A 132 -12.18 12.66 21.83
N LEU A 133 -12.74 13.07 20.68
CA LEU A 133 -12.19 12.76 19.37
C LEU A 133 -11.15 13.80 18.93
N ILE A 134 -9.90 13.37 18.78
CA ILE A 134 -8.78 14.23 18.37
C ILE A 134 -8.26 13.77 17.01
N GLU A 135 -8.28 14.67 16.02
CA GLU A 135 -7.67 14.40 14.71
C GLU A 135 -6.17 14.73 14.74
N VAL A 136 -5.33 13.70 14.52
CA VAL A 136 -3.88 13.88 14.35
C VAL A 136 -3.54 13.75 12.87
N ARG A 137 -2.93 14.78 12.29
CA ARG A 137 -2.45 14.77 10.90
C ARG A 137 -0.94 14.92 10.85
N TYR A 138 -0.28 14.04 10.10
CA TYR A 138 1.11 14.25 9.74
C TYR A 138 1.22 15.51 8.85
N ARG A 139 2.11 16.44 9.24
CA ARG A 139 2.46 17.60 8.42
C ARG A 139 3.91 17.50 8.00
N ALA A 140 4.14 17.30 6.70
CA ALA A 140 5.47 17.39 6.13
C ALA A 140 6.06 18.78 6.44
N LYS A 141 7.30 18.80 6.95
CA LYS A 141 8.01 20.05 7.18
C LYS A 141 8.31 20.69 5.83
N ARG A 142 7.65 21.81 5.52
CA ARG A 142 7.93 22.60 4.31
C ARG A 142 9.36 23.11 4.34
N SER A 143 10.02 23.07 3.17
CA SER A 143 11.36 23.63 3.04
C SER A 143 11.35 25.14 3.25
N TRP A 144 12.49 25.72 3.63
CA TRP A 144 12.58 27.17 3.80
C TRP A 144 12.38 27.93 2.48
N GLN A 145 12.75 27.31 1.35
CA GLN A 145 12.56 27.86 0.00
C GLN A 145 11.07 27.97 -0.34
N GLU A 146 10.29 26.92 -0.07
CA GLU A 146 8.82 26.93 -0.25
C GLU A 146 8.13 27.99 0.59
N LYS A 147 8.65 28.29 1.79
CA LYS A 147 8.10 29.37 2.62
C LYS A 147 8.36 30.74 2.02
N LEU A 148 9.54 30.95 1.44
CA LEU A 148 9.90 32.22 0.79
C LEU A 148 9.15 32.44 -0.51
N SER A 149 9.02 31.42 -1.35
CA SER A 149 8.25 31.52 -2.61
C SER A 149 6.79 31.86 -2.33
N LEU A 150 6.16 31.20 -1.35
CA LEU A 150 4.78 31.48 -0.95
C LEU A 150 4.62 32.92 -0.42
N ALA A 151 5.61 33.41 0.34
CA ALA A 151 5.60 34.79 0.82
C ALA A 151 5.71 35.81 -0.34
N ALA A 152 6.53 35.52 -1.34
CA ALA A 152 6.67 36.34 -2.55
C ALA A 152 5.38 36.36 -3.37
N GLU A 153 4.75 35.20 -3.62
CA GLU A 153 3.45 35.10 -4.31
C GLU A 153 2.37 35.92 -3.60
N MET A 154 2.25 35.79 -2.28
CA MET A 154 1.30 36.58 -1.50
C MET A 154 1.60 38.09 -1.54
N ALA A 155 2.85 38.49 -1.69
CA ALA A 155 3.22 39.90 -1.83
C ALA A 155 2.83 40.45 -3.22
N VAL A 156 3.11 39.68 -4.28
CA VAL A 156 2.71 40.02 -5.66
C VAL A 156 1.19 40.11 -5.79
N GLU A 157 0.46 39.13 -5.25
CA GLU A 157 -1.00 39.11 -5.30
C GLU A 157 -1.63 40.30 -4.57
N ARG A 158 -1.09 40.68 -3.40
CA ARG A 158 -1.52 41.88 -2.67
C ARG A 158 -1.21 43.17 -3.41
N GLY A 159 -0.06 43.25 -4.07
CA GLY A 159 0.30 44.38 -4.93
C GLY A 159 -0.65 44.53 -6.11
N PHE A 160 -0.91 43.41 -6.81
CA PHE A 160 -1.82 43.37 -7.96
C PHE A 160 -3.26 43.72 -7.59
N ARG A 161 -3.79 43.19 -6.46
CA ARG A 161 -5.12 43.58 -5.96
C ARG A 161 -5.22 45.06 -5.59
N ARG A 162 -4.16 45.68 -5.06
CA ARG A 162 -4.16 47.13 -4.75
C ARG A 162 -4.18 47.97 -6.02
N LEU A 163 -3.44 47.58 -7.05
CA LEU A 163 -3.44 48.23 -8.36
C LEU A 163 -4.82 48.13 -9.04
N LEU A 164 -5.39 46.92 -9.12
CA LEU A 164 -6.74 46.72 -9.68
C LEU A 164 -7.82 47.50 -8.91
N LYS A 165 -7.69 47.65 -7.59
CA LYS A 165 -8.62 48.44 -6.78
C LYS A 165 -8.46 49.94 -7.04
N SER A 166 -7.22 50.41 -7.19
CA SER A 166 -6.90 51.80 -7.56
C SER A 166 -7.45 52.19 -8.93
N GLU A 167 -7.42 51.29 -9.91
CA GLU A 167 -8.00 51.55 -11.24
C GLU A 167 -9.54 51.56 -11.21
N ARG A 168 -10.16 50.70 -10.39
CA ARG A 168 -11.63 50.71 -10.21
C ARG A 168 -12.15 51.96 -9.52
N ASP A 169 -11.41 52.52 -8.56
CA ASP A 169 -11.78 53.74 -7.85
C ASP A 169 -11.59 55.01 -8.74
N GLN A 170 -10.79 54.94 -9.80
CA GLN A 170 -10.64 56.03 -10.79
C GLN A 170 -11.72 56.04 -11.87
N GLN A 171 -12.53 54.98 -12.01
CA GLN A 171 -13.59 54.89 -13.03
C GLN A 171 -14.95 55.45 -12.57
N PHE A 172 -15.04 55.94 -11.33
CA PHE A 172 -16.25 56.52 -10.70
C PHE A 172 -16.08 57.99 -10.26
N LEU A 173 -15.08 58.70 -10.78
CA LEU A 173 -14.92 60.15 -10.71
C LEU A 173 -14.97 60.75 -12.12
#